data_AF-A0A4V2MMS3-F1
#
_entry.id   AF-A0A4V2MMS3-F1
#
_cell.length_a   1.000
_cell.length_b   1.000
_cell.length_c   1.000
_cell.angle_alpha   90.00
_cell.angle_beta   90.00
_cell.angle_gamma   90.00
#
_symmetry.space_group_name_H-M   'P 1'
#
loop_
_entity.id
_entity.type
_entity.pdbx_description
1 polymer ?
#
loop_
_entity_poly.entity_id
_entity_poly.type
_entity_poly.pdbx_seq_one_letter_code
_entity_poly.pdbx_strand_id
1 'polypeptide(L)'
;MKRLMWALMASVLWFGCKPSIPSDIIQTDRMEKILYDMHIVDGYLSTIYVVDSAKKVAASYYNGIYKKFDTDSVEYNRSLIYYNNNPKELELMYKNIQKALAKQKKGVDVADAMIKKKKFKADSLVIVKKFKADSISIKKKMKPDSLSKVKAIAEIAKKKKKADSLINLKKSGELVPVPTLAPAPIAVQ
;
A
#
# COMPACT_ATOMS: atom_id res chain seq x y z
N MET A 1 29.09 -26.97 -52.44
CA MET A 1 27.92 -27.61 -51.79
C MET A 1 27.95 -27.57 -50.25
N LYS A 2 29.10 -27.79 -49.58
CA LYS A 2 29.19 -27.78 -48.10
C LYS A 2 28.79 -26.45 -47.42
N ARG A 3 29.02 -25.30 -48.07
CA ARG A 3 28.68 -23.96 -47.54
C ARG A 3 27.17 -23.67 -47.49
N LEU A 4 26.41 -24.22 -48.44
CA LEU A 4 24.95 -24.09 -48.48
C LEU A 4 24.28 -24.91 -47.37
N MET A 5 24.84 -26.08 -47.08
CA MET A 5 24.36 -26.97 -46.00
C MET A 5 24.56 -26.34 -44.61
N TRP A 6 25.66 -25.62 -44.39
CA TRP A 6 25.90 -24.91 -43.13
C TRP A 6 24.96 -23.71 -42.95
N ALA A 7 24.64 -23.00 -44.03
CA ALA A 7 23.67 -21.89 -44.00
C ALA A 7 22.24 -22.38 -43.73
N LEU A 8 21.84 -23.49 -44.36
CA LEU A 8 20.52 -24.10 -44.14
C LEU A 8 20.37 -24.62 -42.70
N MET A 9 21.42 -25.25 -42.16
CA MET A 9 21.43 -25.76 -40.79
C MET A 9 21.38 -24.62 -39.75
N ALA A 10 22.09 -23.51 -40.00
CA ALA A 10 22.04 -22.32 -39.15
C ALA A 10 20.66 -21.62 -39.18
N SER A 11 19.97 -21.64 -40.33
CA SER A 11 18.62 -21.08 -40.46
C SER A 11 17.56 -21.86 -39.67
N VAL A 12 17.69 -23.19 -39.58
CA VAL A 12 16.75 -24.03 -38.82
C VAL A 12 16.88 -23.80 -37.32
N LEU A 13 18.07 -23.47 -36.81
CA LEU A 13 18.27 -23.14 -35.40
C LEU A 13 17.66 -21.78 -34.99
N TRP A 14 17.46 -20.86 -35.92
CA TRP A 14 16.85 -19.55 -35.63
C TRP A 14 15.33 -19.61 -35.47
N PHE A 15 14.66 -20.61 -36.05
CA PHE A 15 13.23 -20.87 -35.91
C PHE A 15 12.91 -21.83 -34.74
N GLY A 16 13.76 -21.87 -33.71
CA GLY A 16 13.46 -22.55 -32.45
C GLY A 16 12.13 -22.03 -31.89
N CYS A 17 11.08 -22.81 -32.11
CA CYS A 17 9.71 -22.48 -31.80
C CYS A 17 9.56 -22.36 -30.27
N LYS A 18 9.61 -21.13 -29.74
CA LYS A 18 9.01 -20.89 -28.42
C LYS A 18 7.52 -21.19 -28.56
N PRO A 19 6.90 -21.92 -27.63
CA PRO A 19 5.45 -22.06 -27.62
C PRO A 19 4.87 -20.65 -27.57
N SER A 20 4.30 -20.20 -28.69
CA SER A 20 3.61 -18.93 -28.76
C SER A 20 2.29 -19.10 -28.02
N ILE A 21 1.98 -18.17 -27.12
CA ILE A 21 0.69 -18.14 -26.43
C ILE A 21 -0.40 -18.10 -27.52
N PRO A 22 -1.41 -18.99 -27.45
CA PRO A 22 -2.50 -19.02 -28.43
C PRO A 22 -3.19 -17.65 -28.54
N SER A 23 -3.67 -17.29 -29.73
CA SER A 23 -4.26 -15.97 -29.97
C SER A 23 -5.57 -15.71 -29.23
N ASP A 24 -6.23 -16.77 -28.74
CA ASP A 24 -7.46 -16.73 -27.93
C ASP A 24 -7.21 -16.62 -26.41
N ILE A 25 -5.95 -16.48 -26.03
CA ILE A 25 -5.47 -16.32 -24.67
C ILE A 25 -4.89 -14.91 -24.49
N ILE A 26 -5.26 -14.28 -23.38
CA ILE A 26 -4.72 -12.98 -22.96
C ILE A 26 -3.21 -13.12 -22.80
N GLN A 27 -2.45 -12.27 -23.50
CA GLN A 27 -0.99 -12.25 -23.44
C GLN A 27 -0.47 -11.98 -22.02
N THR A 28 0.69 -12.55 -21.68
CA THR A 28 1.24 -12.57 -20.33
C THR A 28 1.39 -11.17 -19.72
N ASP A 29 1.81 -10.19 -20.51
CA ASP A 29 1.99 -8.80 -20.07
C ASP A 29 0.67 -8.10 -19.72
N ARG A 30 -0.43 -8.47 -20.40
CA ARG A 30 -1.78 -7.99 -20.12
C ARG A 30 -2.38 -8.76 -18.95
N MET A 31 -2.24 -10.08 -18.93
CA MET A 31 -2.75 -10.94 -17.86
C MET A 31 -2.12 -10.57 -16.51
N GLU A 32 -0.82 -10.28 -16.47
CA GLU A 32 -0.13 -9.81 -15.26
C GLU A 32 -0.79 -8.55 -14.67
N LYS A 33 -1.16 -7.58 -15.52
CA LYS A 33 -1.83 -6.34 -15.10
C LYS A 33 -3.26 -6.57 -14.66
N ILE A 34 -3.99 -7.46 -15.34
CA ILE A 34 -5.35 -7.85 -14.95
C ILE A 34 -5.32 -8.52 -13.57
N LEU A 35 -4.45 -9.51 -13.38
CA LEU A 35 -4.28 -10.21 -12.10
C LEU A 35 -3.87 -9.26 -10.98
N TYR A 36 -2.96 -8.32 -11.26
CA TYR A 36 -2.59 -7.29 -10.29
C TYR A 36 -3.81 -6.48 -9.83
N ASP A 37 -4.61 -5.95 -10.75
CA ASP A 37 -5.82 -5.19 -10.39
C ASP A 37 -6.87 -6.07 -9.70
N MET A 38 -7.01 -7.34 -10.10
CA MET A 38 -7.91 -8.31 -9.48
C MET A 38 -7.54 -8.53 -8.01
N HIS A 39 -6.25 -8.78 -7.73
CA HIS A 39 -5.74 -8.99 -6.37
C HIS A 39 -5.87 -7.75 -5.49
N ILE A 40 -5.76 -6.54 -6.06
CA ILE A 40 -6.05 -5.30 -5.33
C ILE A 40 -7.52 -5.22 -4.93
N VAL A 41 -8.42 -5.54 -5.87
CA VAL A 41 -9.87 -5.60 -5.59
C VAL A 41 -10.16 -6.67 -4.54
N ASP A 42 -9.57 -7.85 -4.65
CA ASP A 42 -9.76 -8.94 -3.68
C ASP A 42 -9.31 -8.55 -2.28
N GLY A 43 -8.18 -7.84 -2.18
CA GLY A 43 -7.73 -7.26 -0.93
C GLY A 43 -8.74 -6.27 -0.35
N TYR A 44 -9.36 -5.42 -1.17
CA TYR A 44 -10.44 -4.53 -0.72
C TYR A 44 -11.70 -5.31 -0.30
N LEU A 45 -12.13 -6.29 -1.09
CA LEU A 45 -13.32 -7.10 -0.81
C LEU A 45 -13.17 -7.90 0.48
N SER A 46 -11.96 -8.35 0.81
CA SER A 46 -11.67 -9.03 2.10
C SER A 46 -11.94 -8.17 3.33
N THR A 47 -12.06 -6.84 3.17
CA THR A 47 -12.42 -5.92 4.26
C THR A 47 -13.93 -5.85 4.50
N ILE A 48 -14.74 -6.37 3.58
CA ILE A 48 -16.20 -6.36 3.67
C ILE A 48 -16.65 -7.63 4.41
N TYR A 49 -17.15 -7.45 5.62
CA TYR A 49 -17.57 -8.57 6.48
C TYR A 49 -18.79 -9.33 5.94
N VAL A 50 -19.72 -8.64 5.28
CA VAL A 50 -20.97 -9.23 4.78
C VAL A 50 -20.76 -9.81 3.38
N VAL A 51 -20.79 -11.15 3.28
CA VAL A 51 -20.48 -11.90 2.05
C VAL A 51 -21.34 -11.47 0.86
N ASP A 52 -22.66 -11.31 1.03
CA ASP A 52 -23.54 -10.93 -0.08
C ASP A 52 -23.27 -9.51 -0.57
N SER A 53 -22.91 -8.61 0.35
CA SER A 53 -22.47 -7.26 0.00
C SER A 53 -21.14 -7.30 -0.75
N ALA A 54 -20.18 -8.12 -0.29
CA ALA A 54 -18.91 -8.30 -0.96
C ALA A 54 -19.09 -8.83 -2.39
N LYS A 55 -19.96 -9.83 -2.61
CA LYS A 55 -20.25 -10.37 -3.95
C LYS A 55 -20.85 -9.33 -4.90
N LYS A 56 -21.81 -8.54 -4.43
CA LYS A 56 -22.44 -7.48 -5.24
C LYS A 56 -21.42 -6.42 -5.65
N VAL A 57 -20.54 -6.04 -4.73
CA VAL A 57 -19.47 -5.08 -4.97
C VAL A 57 -18.42 -5.67 -5.92
N ALA A 58 -18.02 -6.92 -5.71
CA ALA A 58 -17.04 -7.64 -6.53
C ALA A 58 -17.41 -7.65 -8.01
N ALA A 59 -18.68 -8.00 -8.32
CA ALA A 59 -19.16 -8.03 -9.70
C ALA A 59 -18.97 -6.67 -10.42
N SER A 60 -19.21 -5.55 -9.74
CA SER A 60 -18.99 -4.22 -10.32
C SER A 60 -17.52 -3.93 -10.56
N TYR A 61 -16.63 -4.31 -9.64
CA TYR A 61 -15.19 -4.08 -9.79
C TYR A 61 -14.58 -4.95 -10.88
N TYR A 62 -14.88 -6.26 -10.90
CA TYR A 62 -14.38 -7.17 -11.94
C TYR A 62 -14.86 -6.74 -13.33
N ASN A 63 -16.12 -6.34 -13.48
CA ASN A 63 -16.61 -5.77 -14.74
C ASN A 63 -15.86 -4.50 -15.16
N GLY A 64 -15.46 -3.66 -14.19
CA GLY A 64 -14.61 -2.50 -14.46
C GLY A 64 -13.21 -2.87 -14.96
N ILE A 65 -12.60 -3.91 -14.37
CA ILE A 65 -11.30 -4.44 -14.80
C ILE A 65 -11.39 -5.00 -16.21
N TYR A 66 -12.42 -5.80 -16.50
CA TYR A 66 -12.63 -6.36 -17.84
C TYR A 66 -12.72 -5.26 -18.91
N LYS A 67 -13.51 -4.21 -18.64
CA LYS A 67 -13.60 -3.03 -19.52
C LYS A 67 -12.26 -2.29 -19.68
N LYS A 68 -11.48 -2.15 -18.60
CA LYS A 68 -10.19 -1.45 -18.62
C LYS A 68 -9.18 -2.12 -19.54
N PHE A 69 -9.21 -3.45 -19.63
CA PHE A 69 -8.25 -4.25 -20.41
C PHE A 69 -8.80 -4.81 -21.73
N ASP A 70 -10.01 -4.40 -22.10
CA ASP A 70 -10.70 -4.86 -23.31
C ASP A 70 -10.76 -6.40 -23.38
N THR A 71 -11.30 -7.00 -22.32
CA THR A 71 -11.50 -8.45 -22.14
C THR A 71 -12.90 -8.69 -21.57
N ASP A 72 -13.33 -9.95 -21.53
CA ASP A 72 -14.51 -10.38 -20.77
C ASP A 72 -14.18 -11.48 -19.74
N SER A 73 -15.19 -11.93 -18.99
CA SER A 73 -15.03 -13.00 -18.01
C SER A 73 -14.71 -14.35 -18.63
N VAL A 74 -15.15 -14.61 -19.86
CA VAL A 74 -14.95 -15.88 -20.56
C VAL A 74 -13.50 -16.00 -21.03
N GLU A 75 -12.99 -14.96 -21.69
CA GLU A 75 -11.61 -14.85 -22.14
C GLU A 75 -10.64 -14.84 -20.95
N TYR A 76 -10.96 -14.10 -19.88
CA TYR A 76 -10.19 -14.11 -18.65
C TYR A 76 -10.11 -15.53 -18.04
N ASN A 77 -11.24 -16.21 -17.88
CA ASN A 77 -11.27 -17.54 -17.29
C ASN A 77 -10.53 -18.57 -18.16
N ARG A 78 -10.67 -18.51 -19.48
CA ARG A 78 -9.92 -19.36 -20.42
C ARG A 78 -8.42 -19.15 -20.27
N SER A 79 -8.00 -17.88 -20.21
CA SER A 79 -6.61 -17.51 -20.04
C SER A 79 -6.05 -17.96 -18.70
N LEU A 80 -6.83 -17.82 -17.63
CA LEU A 80 -6.46 -18.31 -16.31
C LEU A 80 -6.24 -19.82 -16.30
N ILE A 81 -7.14 -20.59 -16.92
CA ILE A 81 -6.98 -22.05 -17.06
C ILE A 81 -5.70 -22.38 -17.84
N TYR A 82 -5.42 -21.67 -18.94
CA TYR A 82 -4.17 -21.84 -19.69
C TYR A 82 -2.95 -21.61 -18.79
N TYR A 83 -2.89 -20.50 -18.06
CA TYR A 83 -1.74 -20.19 -17.22
C TYR A 83 -1.60 -21.12 -16.00
N ASN A 84 -2.70 -21.64 -15.45
CA ASN A 84 -2.66 -22.67 -14.41
C ASN A 84 -2.02 -23.97 -14.92
N ASN A 85 -2.21 -24.31 -16.20
CA ASN A 85 -1.54 -25.43 -16.85
C ASN A 85 -0.09 -25.11 -17.30
N ASN A 86 0.34 -23.85 -17.20
CA ASN A 86 1.67 -23.38 -17.56
C ASN A 86 2.36 -22.70 -16.35
N PRO A 87 2.69 -23.46 -15.28
CA PRO A 87 3.09 -22.91 -13.99
C PRO A 87 4.36 -22.05 -14.04
N LYS A 88 5.28 -22.29 -14.98
CA LYS A 88 6.49 -21.47 -15.15
C LYS A 88 6.16 -20.02 -15.56
N GLU A 89 5.17 -19.86 -16.44
CA GLU A 89 4.75 -18.53 -16.89
C GLU A 89 3.95 -17.82 -15.80
N LEU A 90 3.07 -18.56 -15.12
CA LEU A 90 2.28 -18.06 -14.00
C LEU A 90 3.18 -17.63 -12.84
N GLU A 91 4.21 -18.40 -12.49
CA GLU A 91 5.19 -18.04 -11.46
C GLU A 91 5.91 -16.74 -11.79
N LEU A 92 6.31 -16.55 -13.06
CA LEU A 92 6.97 -15.32 -13.50
C LEU A 92 6.04 -14.11 -13.36
N MET A 93 4.77 -14.23 -13.77
CA MET A 93 3.77 -13.17 -13.56
C MET A 93 3.63 -12.84 -12.08
N TYR A 94 3.46 -13.85 -11.22
CA TYR A 94 3.32 -13.62 -9.78
C TYR A 94 4.55 -12.99 -9.13
N LYS A 95 5.77 -13.32 -9.57
CA LYS A 95 6.98 -12.64 -9.12
C LYS A 95 6.94 -11.14 -9.43
N ASN A 96 6.50 -10.77 -10.63
CA ASN A 96 6.37 -9.37 -11.02
C ASN A 96 5.25 -8.66 -10.26
N ILE A 97 4.10 -9.31 -10.09
CA ILE A 97 2.97 -8.80 -9.30
C ILE A 97 3.41 -8.53 -7.84
N GLN A 98 4.09 -9.49 -7.20
CA GLN A 98 4.61 -9.31 -5.84
C GLN A 98 5.59 -8.14 -5.75
N LYS A 99 6.47 -7.99 -6.74
CA LYS A 99 7.40 -6.85 -6.80
C LYS A 99 6.66 -5.51 -6.95
N ALA A 100 5.62 -5.47 -7.78
CA ALA A 100 4.78 -4.28 -7.96
C ALA A 100 4.03 -3.92 -6.68
N LEU A 101 3.39 -4.90 -6.02
CA LEU A 101 2.70 -4.71 -4.74
C LEU A 101 3.66 -4.26 -3.64
N ALA A 102 4.85 -4.86 -3.54
CA ALA A 102 5.86 -4.44 -2.57
C ALA A 102 6.31 -2.98 -2.81
N LYS A 103 6.48 -2.58 -4.07
CA LYS A 103 6.80 -1.19 -4.43
C LYS A 103 5.67 -0.23 -4.04
N GLN A 104 4.43 -0.60 -4.33
CA GLN A 104 3.26 0.20 -3.97
C GLN A 104 3.13 0.35 -2.44
N LYS A 105 3.27 -0.76 -1.70
CA LYS A 105 3.24 -0.76 -0.23
C LYS A 105 4.29 0.18 0.36
N LYS A 106 5.54 0.14 -0.13
CA LYS A 106 6.58 1.09 0.31
C LYS A 106 6.18 2.54 0.07
N GLY A 107 5.54 2.84 -1.08
CA GLY A 107 5.02 4.17 -1.37
C GLY A 107 3.94 4.63 -0.38
N VAL A 108 3.01 3.74 -0.04
CA VAL A 108 1.97 3.99 0.97
C VAL A 108 2.57 4.19 2.35
N ASP A 109 3.48 3.32 2.79
CA ASP A 109 4.13 3.40 4.10
C ASP A 109 4.88 4.73 4.26
N VAL A 110 5.55 5.20 3.20
CA VAL A 110 6.21 6.52 3.17
C VAL A 110 5.19 7.65 3.27
N ALA A 111 4.10 7.59 2.51
CA ALA A 111 3.05 8.60 2.56
C ALA A 111 2.41 8.68 3.96
N ASP A 112 2.10 7.54 4.57
CA ASP A 112 1.55 7.44 5.92
C ASP A 112 2.52 8.02 6.97
N ALA A 113 3.81 7.72 6.86
CA ALA A 113 4.83 8.31 7.72
C ALA A 113 4.89 9.84 7.59
N MET A 114 4.76 10.37 6.36
CA MET A 114 4.69 11.82 6.14
C MET A 114 3.43 12.43 6.74
N ILE A 115 2.28 11.78 6.58
CA ILE A 115 1.00 12.24 7.13
C ILE A 115 1.07 12.26 8.66
N LYS A 116 1.56 11.19 9.29
CA LYS A 116 1.79 11.12 10.74
C LYS A 116 2.72 12.25 11.21
N LYS A 117 3.89 12.41 10.58
CA LYS A 117 4.83 13.50 10.92
C LYS A 117 4.22 14.90 10.79
N LYS A 118 3.37 15.14 9.78
CA LYS A 118 2.65 16.40 9.61
C LYS A 118 1.62 16.61 10.71
N LYS A 119 0.82 15.58 11.04
CA LYS A 119 -0.14 15.60 12.14
C LYS A 119 0.55 15.87 13.49
N PHE A 120 1.63 15.16 13.79
CA PHE A 120 2.44 15.41 14.98
C PHE A 120 2.94 16.85 15.08
N LYS A 121 3.50 17.38 13.99
CA LYS A 121 3.97 18.78 13.97
C LYS A 121 2.82 19.74 14.25
N ALA A 122 1.67 19.56 13.61
CA ALA A 122 0.50 20.40 13.86
C ALA A 122 0.04 20.33 15.33
N ASP A 123 -0.09 19.12 15.88
CA ASP A 123 -0.52 18.90 17.26
C ASP A 123 0.47 19.49 18.27
N SER A 124 1.77 19.31 18.04
CA SER A 124 2.83 19.88 18.87
C SER A 124 2.77 21.41 18.88
N LEU A 125 2.52 22.03 17.72
CA LEU A 125 2.34 23.49 17.63
C LEU A 125 1.13 23.97 18.44
N VAL A 126 0.01 23.23 18.42
CA VAL A 126 -1.18 23.57 19.23
C VAL A 126 -0.85 23.50 20.72
N ILE A 127 -0.16 22.45 21.17
CA ILE A 127 0.25 22.29 22.57
C ILE A 127 1.17 23.43 23.01
N VAL A 128 2.18 23.78 22.20
CA VAL A 128 3.11 24.88 22.48
C VAL A 128 2.39 26.22 22.52
N LYS A 129 1.47 26.49 21.59
CA LYS A 129 0.67 27.72 21.58
C LYS A 129 -0.18 27.84 22.85
N LYS A 130 -0.84 26.76 23.26
CA LYS A 130 -1.64 26.71 24.50
C LYS A 130 -0.78 26.96 25.74
N PHE A 131 0.40 26.31 25.83
CA PHE A 131 1.33 26.55 26.92
C PHE A 131 1.83 28.00 26.98
N LYS A 132 2.17 28.60 25.82
CA LYS A 132 2.60 30.01 25.77
C LYS A 132 1.49 30.94 26.25
N ALA A 133 0.24 30.75 25.81
CA ALA A 133 -0.90 31.53 26.26
C ALA A 133 -1.13 31.40 27.78
N ASP A 134 -1.08 30.18 28.30
CA ASP A 134 -1.19 29.90 29.73
C ASP A 134 -0.09 30.59 30.54
N SER A 135 1.17 30.53 30.08
CA SER A 135 2.31 31.17 30.72
C SER A 135 2.17 32.68 30.79
N ILE A 136 1.71 33.31 29.70
CA ILE A 136 1.42 34.75 29.65
C ILE A 136 0.32 35.11 30.64
N SER A 137 -0.75 34.31 30.70
CA SER A 137 -1.86 34.55 31.63
C SER A 137 -1.42 34.48 33.10
N ILE A 138 -0.52 33.55 33.44
CA ILE A 138 0.03 33.39 34.79
C ILE A 138 0.91 34.59 35.15
N LYS A 139 1.80 35.01 34.24
CA LYS A 139 2.62 36.21 34.46
C LYS A 139 1.78 37.47 34.65
N LYS A 140 0.67 37.62 33.90
CA LYS A 140 -0.23 38.77 34.04
C LYS A 140 -0.98 38.80 35.38
N LYS A 141 -1.26 37.64 35.98
CA LYS A 141 -1.96 37.52 37.27
C LYS A 141 -1.03 37.58 38.48
N MET A 142 0.28 37.63 38.25
CA MET A 142 1.29 37.64 39.31
C MET A 142 1.35 39.02 39.98
N LYS A 143 1.41 39.05 41.31
CA LYS A 143 1.66 40.28 42.09
C LYS A 143 3.18 40.55 42.17
N PRO A 144 3.63 41.77 42.50
CA PRO A 144 5.06 42.10 42.57
C PRO A 144 5.78 41.53 43.81
N ASP A 145 5.10 40.80 44.69
CA ASP A 145 5.69 40.20 45.88
C ASP A 145 6.46 38.90 45.60
N SER A 146 7.44 38.59 46.47
CA SER A 146 8.32 37.44 46.33
C SER A 146 7.58 36.09 46.34
N LEU A 147 6.52 35.95 47.15
CA LEU A 147 5.78 34.70 47.28
C LEU A 147 4.95 34.40 46.02
N SER A 148 4.27 35.40 45.47
CA SER A 148 3.52 35.24 44.23
C SER A 148 4.44 34.98 43.03
N LYS A 149 5.67 35.52 43.02
CA LYS A 149 6.72 35.20 42.03
C LYS A 149 7.10 33.73 42.04
N VAL A 150 7.40 33.18 43.22
CA VAL A 150 7.77 31.77 43.37
C VAL A 150 6.62 30.85 42.95
N LYS A 151 5.37 31.18 43.35
CA LYS A 151 4.17 30.42 42.96
C LYS A 151 3.94 30.43 41.45
N ALA A 152 4.04 31.59 40.80
CA ALA A 152 3.89 31.71 39.34
C ALA A 152 4.95 30.90 38.58
N ILE A 153 6.21 30.93 39.03
CA ILE A 153 7.29 30.14 38.45
C ILE A 153 7.01 28.64 38.59
N ALA A 154 6.58 28.19 39.76
CA ALA A 154 6.23 26.79 40.01
C ALA A 154 5.06 26.31 39.15
N GLU A 155 4.01 27.14 38.98
CA GLU A 155 2.88 26.81 38.10
C GLU A 155 3.27 26.73 36.62
N ILE A 156 4.08 27.68 36.14
CA ILE A 156 4.59 27.66 34.76
C ILE A 156 5.44 26.40 34.54
N ALA A 157 6.30 26.03 35.51
CA ALA A 157 7.09 24.80 35.43
C ALA A 157 6.21 23.54 35.40
N LYS A 158 5.14 23.49 36.20
CA LYS A 158 4.18 22.38 36.19
C LYS A 158 3.44 22.27 34.85
N LYS A 159 2.99 23.40 34.28
CA LYS A 159 2.34 23.44 32.97
C LYS A 159 3.29 23.09 31.83
N LYS A 160 4.55 23.48 31.91
CA LYS A 160 5.60 23.09 30.96
C LYS A 160 5.80 21.56 30.95
N LYS A 161 6.00 20.96 32.14
CA LYS A 161 6.11 19.50 32.29
C LYS A 161 4.92 18.77 31.67
N LYS A 162 3.69 19.26 31.91
CA LYS A 162 2.47 18.69 31.30
C LYS A 162 2.47 18.78 29.77
N ALA A 163 2.85 19.92 29.20
CA ALA A 163 2.95 20.10 27.76
C ALA A 163 3.98 19.14 27.14
N ASP A 164 5.15 19.02 27.75
CA ASP A 164 6.22 18.13 27.31
C ASP A 164 5.78 16.65 27.39
N SER A 165 5.07 16.25 28.47
CA SER A 165 4.49 14.91 28.57
C SER A 165 3.46 14.61 27.48
N LEU A 166 2.59 15.55 27.13
CA LEU A 166 1.59 15.38 26.06
C LEU A 166 2.24 15.23 24.68
N ILE A 167 3.31 15.99 24.41
CA ILE A 167 4.07 15.89 23.17
C ILE A 167 4.73 14.51 23.07
N ASN A 168 5.34 14.03 24.16
CA ASN A 168 5.98 12.71 24.19
C ASN A 168 4.97 11.56 24.01
N LEU A 169 3.78 11.67 24.60
CA LEU A 169 2.71 10.67 24.43
C LEU A 169 2.19 10.62 22.98
N LYS A 170 2.01 11.78 22.33
CA LYS A 170 1.62 11.82 20.91
C LYS A 170 2.70 11.26 20.00
N LYS A 171 3.97 11.48 20.34
CA LYS A 171 5.11 10.90 19.61
C LYS A 171 5.15 9.37 19.71
N SER A 172 4.83 8.80 20.86
CA SER A 172 4.81 7.33 21.04
C SER A 172 3.59 6.66 20.43
N GLY A 173 2.40 7.29 20.51
CA GLY A 173 1.16 6.75 19.93
C GLY A 173 1.15 6.65 18.40
N GLU A 174 1.91 7.50 17.70
CA GLU A 174 1.99 7.47 16.23
C GLU A 174 2.97 6.42 15.68
N LEU A 175 3.89 5.90 16.50
CA LEU A 175 4.91 4.91 16.12
C LEU A 175 4.39 3.48 16.07
N VAL A 176 3.13 3.22 16.47
CA VAL A 176 2.53 1.90 16.31
C VAL A 176 2.30 1.64 14.82
N PRO A 177 2.92 0.60 14.24
CA PRO A 177 2.66 0.22 12.86
C PRO A 177 1.18 -0.14 12.73
N VAL A 178 0.54 0.32 11.65
CA VAL A 178 -0.78 -0.19 11.25
C VAL A 178 -0.64 -1.71 11.17
N PRO A 179 -1.56 -2.51 11.74
CA PRO A 179 -1.49 -3.95 11.63
C PRO A 179 -1.42 -4.29 10.14
N THR A 180 -0.26 -4.75 9.68
CA THR A 180 -0.16 -5.42 8.40
C THR A 180 -0.97 -6.68 8.56
N LEU A 181 -2.19 -6.68 8.02
CA LEU A 181 -2.92 -7.91 7.71
C LEU A 181 -1.94 -8.77 6.94
N ALA A 182 -1.48 -9.85 7.58
CA ALA A 182 -0.62 -10.82 6.93
C ALA A 182 -1.33 -11.27 5.65
N PRO A 183 -0.64 -11.36 4.50
CA PRO A 183 -1.26 -11.93 3.32
C PRO A 183 -1.73 -13.33 3.69
N ALA A 184 -3.04 -13.57 3.61
CA ALA A 184 -3.57 -14.91 3.67
C ALA A 184 -2.82 -15.74 2.61
N PRO A 185 -2.40 -16.97 2.93
CA PRO A 185 -1.77 -17.82 1.93
C PRO A 185 -2.71 -17.90 0.74
N ILE A 186 -2.21 -17.55 -0.44
CA ILE A 186 -2.93 -17.73 -1.70
C ILE A 186 -3.13 -19.24 -1.82
N ALA A 187 -4.30 -19.72 -1.41
CA ALA A 187 -4.73 -21.07 -1.67
C ALA A 187 -4.97 -21.13 -3.18
N VAL A 188 -3.97 -21.61 -3.89
CA VAL A 188 -4.12 -22.07 -5.27
C VAL A 188 -5.11 -23.24 -5.20
N GLN A 189 -6.35 -22.98 -5.58
CA GLN A 189 -7.34 -24.01 -5.92
C GLN A 189 -7.25 -24.29 -7.42
#